data_AF-A0A2H9M6J5-F1
#
_entry.id   AF-A0A2H9M6J5-F1
#
_cell.length_a   1.000
_cell.length_b   1.000
_cell.length_c   1.000
_cell.angle_alpha   90.00
_cell.angle_beta   90.00
_cell.angle_gamma   90.00
#
_symmetry.space_group_name_H-M   'P 1'
#
loop_
_entity.id
_entity.type
_entity.pdbx_description
1 polymer ?
#
loop_
_entity_poly.entity_id
_entity_poly.type
_entity_poly.pdbx_seq_one_letter_code
_entity_poly.pdbx_strand_id
1 'polypeptide(L)'
;MKITEKKLTTLSHVREILLKREKIAIDGEPMTDDQKKLLNYANKFSKLSVRDTKELQKKLKGIKLHLSDVQIVKIIDMLPKNIDEIRAIFSKDEKFSYNADELKQILDCVAQYI
;
A
#
# COMPACT_ATOMS: atom_id res chain seq x y z
N MET A 1 -2.20 19.02 -21.60
CA MET A 1 -2.81 17.84 -20.92
C MET A 1 -3.40 18.30 -19.60
N LYS A 2 -4.68 18.03 -19.30
CA LYS A 2 -5.29 18.26 -17.97
C LYS A 2 -5.46 16.92 -17.25
N ILE A 3 -5.09 16.86 -15.98
CA ILE A 3 -5.28 15.66 -15.14
C ILE A 3 -6.74 15.62 -14.71
N THR A 4 -7.43 14.52 -15.00
CA THR A 4 -8.85 14.32 -14.63
C THR A 4 -9.01 13.57 -13.31
N GLU A 5 -8.07 12.68 -12.96
CA GLU A 5 -8.12 11.90 -11.73
C GLU A 5 -6.71 11.53 -11.24
N LYS A 6 -6.52 11.50 -9.92
CA LYS A 6 -5.31 11.00 -9.26
C LYS A 6 -5.70 10.13 -8.07
N LYS A 7 -5.16 8.91 -8.01
CA LYS A 7 -5.39 7.97 -6.93
C LYS A 7 -4.07 7.42 -6.41
N LEU A 8 -3.92 7.37 -5.09
CA LEU A 8 -2.85 6.62 -4.44
C LEU A 8 -3.09 5.12 -4.57
N THR A 9 -2.00 4.34 -4.65
CA THR A 9 -2.08 2.90 -4.83
C THR A 9 -0.96 2.17 -4.09
N THR A 10 -1.15 0.88 -3.85
CA THR A 10 -0.25 0.00 -3.09
C THR A 10 0.80 -0.62 -4.00
N LEU A 11 1.91 -1.06 -3.42
CA LEU A 11 2.98 -1.73 -4.16
C LEU A 11 2.49 -3.04 -4.81
N SER A 12 1.57 -3.76 -4.17
CA SER A 12 0.93 -4.95 -4.74
C SER A 12 0.18 -4.65 -6.04
N HIS A 13 -0.52 -3.51 -6.10
CA HIS A 13 -1.22 -3.13 -7.32
C HIS A 13 -0.25 -2.66 -8.41
N VAL A 14 0.82 -1.94 -8.04
CA VAL A 14 1.92 -1.60 -8.96
C VAL A 14 2.52 -2.86 -9.59
N ARG A 15 2.77 -3.89 -8.78
CA ARG A 15 3.25 -5.19 -9.26
C ARG A 15 2.30 -5.81 -10.29
N GLU A 16 1.00 -5.83 -10.03
CA GLU A 16 0.02 -6.39 -10.97
C GLU A 16 0.02 -5.63 -12.31
N ILE A 17 0.12 -4.29 -12.27
CA ILE A 17 0.22 -3.44 -13.47
C ILE A 17 1.48 -3.80 -14.26
N LEU A 18 2.63 -3.93 -13.58
CA LEU A 18 3.90 -4.25 -14.23
C LEU A 18 3.94 -5.68 -14.78
N LEU A 19 3.34 -6.66 -14.10
CA LEU A 19 3.20 -8.02 -14.62
C LEU A 19 2.32 -8.07 -15.88
N LYS A 20 1.25 -7.26 -15.95
CA LYS A 20 0.46 -7.11 -17.18
C LYS A 20 1.30 -6.46 -18.29
N ARG A 21 2.10 -5.45 -17.96
CA ARG A 21 3.01 -4.80 -18.91
C ARG A 21 4.10 -5.75 -19.42
N GLU A 22 4.63 -6.62 -18.58
CA GLU A 22 5.60 -7.66 -18.94
C GLU A 22 5.02 -8.63 -19.97
N LYS A 23 3.78 -9.10 -19.76
CA LYS A 23 3.08 -9.95 -20.74
C LYS A 23 2.91 -9.27 -22.10
N ILE A 24 2.53 -7.99 -22.12
CA ILE A 24 2.40 -7.21 -23.36
C ILE A 24 3.77 -7.03 -24.06
N ALA A 25 4.86 -6.98 -23.28
CA ALA A 25 6.21 -6.79 -23.82
C ALA A 25 6.75 -7.99 -24.61
N ILE A 26 6.13 -9.17 -24.48
CA ILE A 26 6.57 -10.39 -25.17
C ILE A 26 6.39 -10.23 -26.68
N ASP A 27 5.23 -9.73 -27.12
CA ASP A 27 4.86 -9.55 -28.53
C ASP A 27 4.83 -8.06 -28.96
N GLY A 28 5.23 -7.16 -28.05
CA GLY A 28 5.10 -5.71 -28.23
C GLY A 28 6.37 -4.95 -27.85
N GLU A 29 6.20 -3.69 -27.45
CA GLU A 29 7.33 -2.86 -27.03
C GLU A 29 8.00 -3.42 -25.76
N PRO A 30 9.34 -3.60 -25.75
CA PRO A 30 10.07 -4.05 -24.58
C PRO A 30 9.83 -3.15 -23.37
N MET A 31 9.87 -3.73 -22.17
CA MET A 31 9.89 -2.94 -20.95
C MET A 31 11.18 -2.13 -20.85
N THR A 32 11.08 -0.90 -20.37
CA THR A 32 12.26 -0.09 -20.04
C THR A 32 13.00 -0.68 -18.83
N ASP A 33 14.27 -0.33 -18.67
CA ASP A 33 15.07 -0.83 -17.55
C ASP A 33 14.50 -0.42 -16.19
N ASP A 34 13.93 0.78 -16.08
CA ASP A 34 13.30 1.25 -14.84
C ASP A 34 12.03 0.46 -14.52
N GLN A 35 11.24 0.08 -15.54
CA GLN A 35 10.07 -0.79 -15.34
C GLN A 35 10.48 -2.18 -14.85
N LYS A 36 11.55 -2.75 -15.41
CA LYS A 36 12.10 -4.04 -14.97
C LYS A 36 12.63 -3.96 -13.52
N LYS A 37 13.39 -2.92 -13.19
CA LYS A 37 13.87 -2.67 -11.82
C LYS A 37 12.73 -2.52 -10.83
N LEU A 38 11.70 -1.76 -11.19
CA LEU A 38 10.53 -1.56 -10.35
C LEU A 38 9.72 -2.86 -10.19
N LEU A 39 9.59 -3.68 -11.23
CA LEU A 39 8.93 -4.98 -11.14
C LEU A 39 9.70 -5.92 -10.19
N ASN A 40 11.03 -5.95 -10.28
CA ASN A 40 11.88 -6.71 -9.34
C ASN A 40 11.69 -6.23 -7.89
N TYR A 41 11.68 -4.91 -7.67
CA TYR A 41 11.41 -4.33 -6.36
C TYR A 41 10.00 -4.72 -5.86
N ALA A 42 8.98 -4.55 -6.69
CA ALA A 42 7.60 -4.85 -6.33
C ALA A 42 7.39 -6.33 -6.05
N ASN A 43 8.03 -7.24 -6.79
CA ASN A 43 8.03 -8.69 -6.52
C ASN A 43 8.66 -9.03 -5.17
N LYS A 44 9.71 -8.31 -4.75
CA LYS A 44 10.37 -8.55 -3.46
C LYS A 44 9.60 -8.00 -2.26
N PHE A 45 8.92 -6.87 -2.43
CA PHE A 45 8.37 -6.10 -1.30
C PHE A 45 6.84 -6.05 -1.25
N SER A 46 6.11 -6.49 -2.29
CA SER A 46 4.66 -6.63 -2.19
C SER A 46 4.30 -7.82 -1.30
N LYS A 47 3.81 -7.57 -0.09
CA LYS A 47 3.52 -8.63 0.90
C LYS A 47 2.15 -9.28 0.70
N LEU A 48 1.18 -8.54 0.17
CA LEU A 48 -0.21 -8.98 0.03
C LEU A 48 -0.62 -9.14 -1.44
N SER A 49 -1.65 -9.95 -1.68
CA SER A 49 -2.34 -9.98 -2.97
C SER A 49 -3.12 -8.68 -3.20
N VAL A 50 -3.42 -8.34 -4.46
CA VAL A 50 -4.24 -7.14 -4.75
C VAL A 50 -5.63 -7.23 -4.13
N ARG A 51 -6.19 -8.44 -4.05
CA ARG A 51 -7.46 -8.69 -3.35
C ARG A 51 -7.34 -8.31 -1.88
N ASP A 52 -6.35 -8.85 -1.18
CA ASP A 52 -6.16 -8.62 0.25
C ASP A 52 -5.86 -7.15 0.54
N THR A 53 -5.09 -6.47 -0.33
CA THR A 53 -4.87 -5.02 -0.17
C THR A 53 -6.16 -4.21 -0.26
N LYS A 54 -7.10 -4.59 -1.15
CA LYS A 54 -8.41 -3.92 -1.27
C LYS A 54 -9.29 -4.20 -0.06
N GLU A 55 -9.30 -5.43 0.43
CA GLU A 55 -10.06 -5.82 1.63
C GLU A 55 -9.52 -5.11 2.88
N LEU A 56 -8.20 -5.07 3.07
CA LEU A 56 -7.55 -4.33 4.16
C LEU A 56 -7.78 -2.82 4.03
N GLN A 57 -7.67 -2.25 2.84
CA GLN A 57 -7.98 -0.83 2.61
C GLN A 57 -9.41 -0.50 3.02
N LYS A 58 -10.38 -1.35 2.69
CA LYS A 58 -11.77 -1.16 3.08
C LYS A 58 -11.95 -1.22 4.61
N LYS A 59 -11.29 -2.18 5.28
CA LYS A 59 -11.31 -2.29 6.75
C LYS A 59 -10.71 -1.04 7.41
N LEU A 60 -9.54 -0.60 6.96
CA LEU A 60 -8.86 0.60 7.47
C LEU A 60 -9.62 1.90 7.18
N LYS A 61 -10.41 1.99 6.10
CA LYS A 61 -11.32 3.13 5.89
C LYS A 61 -12.54 3.08 6.80
N GLY A 62 -12.90 1.90 7.29
CA GLY A 62 -14.07 1.68 8.15
C GLY A 62 -13.81 1.95 9.64
N ILE A 63 -12.55 1.99 10.08
CA ILE A 63 -12.23 2.39 11.45
C ILE A 63 -12.48 3.91 11.60
N LYS A 64 -13.11 4.32 12.70
CA LYS A 64 -13.52 5.72 12.95
C LYS A 64 -12.35 6.65 13.32
N LEU A 65 -11.19 6.46 12.69
CA LEU A 65 -9.95 7.21 12.94
C LEU A 65 -9.63 8.23 11.82
N HIS A 66 -10.46 8.27 10.76
CA HIS A 66 -10.30 9.18 9.62
C HIS A 66 -8.89 9.14 9.00
N LEU A 67 -8.33 7.93 8.85
CA LEU A 67 -7.02 7.75 8.22
C LEU A 67 -7.01 8.33 6.81
N SER A 68 -5.95 9.07 6.48
CA SER A 68 -5.73 9.57 5.12
C SER A 68 -5.38 8.42 4.16
N ASP A 69 -5.61 8.61 2.85
CA ASP A 69 -5.25 7.60 1.85
C ASP A 69 -3.74 7.26 1.87
N VAL A 70 -2.88 8.25 2.17
CA VAL A 70 -1.43 8.04 2.29
C VAL A 70 -1.11 7.12 3.47
N GLN A 71 -1.73 7.34 4.62
CA GLN A 71 -1.56 6.51 5.81
C GLN A 71 -2.01 5.07 5.54
N ILE A 72 -3.19 4.90 4.94
CA ILE A 72 -3.74 3.59 4.63
C ILE A 72 -2.81 2.82 3.68
N VAL A 73 -2.33 3.45 2.61
CA VAL A 73 -1.41 2.81 1.66
C VAL A 73 -0.10 2.41 2.34
N LYS A 74 0.49 3.30 3.16
CA LYS A 74 1.72 2.96 3.90
C LYS A 74 1.52 1.80 4.88
N ILE A 75 0.41 1.77 5.61
CA ILE A 75 0.07 0.66 6.51
C ILE A 75 -0.02 -0.66 5.72
N ILE A 76 -0.69 -0.66 4.58
CA ILE A 76 -0.85 -1.86 3.74
C ILE A 76 0.50 -2.34 3.19
N ASP A 77 1.35 -1.43 2.71
CA ASP A 77 2.64 -1.81 2.13
C ASP A 77 3.65 -2.25 3.21
N MET A 78 3.60 -1.64 4.40
CA MET A 78 4.55 -1.95 5.48
C MET A 78 4.11 -3.10 6.37
N LEU A 79 2.81 -3.34 6.55
CA LEU A 79 2.23 -4.33 7.46
C LEU A 79 2.85 -4.25 8.87
N PRO A 80 2.61 -3.14 9.59
CA PRO A 80 3.22 -2.92 10.90
C PRO A 80 2.78 -3.97 11.91
N LYS A 81 3.72 -4.42 12.76
CA LYS A 81 3.50 -5.49 13.75
C LYS A 81 3.36 -4.99 15.18
N ASN A 82 3.74 -3.74 15.44
CA ASN A 82 3.68 -3.13 16.76
C ASN A 82 3.36 -1.63 16.65
N ILE A 83 3.06 -1.01 17.79
CA ILE A 83 2.64 0.39 17.88
C ILE A 83 3.74 1.34 17.40
N ASP A 84 5.01 1.01 17.67
CA ASP A 84 6.13 1.87 17.32
C ASP A 84 6.38 1.92 15.80
N GLU A 85 6.14 0.81 15.09
CA GLU A 85 6.13 0.79 13.62
C GLU A 85 5.01 1.69 13.06
N ILE A 86 3.83 1.71 13.69
CA ILE A 86 2.75 2.62 13.28
C ILE A 86 3.14 4.08 13.53
N ARG A 87 3.71 4.39 14.70
CA ARG A 87 4.24 5.74 15.00
C ARG A 87 5.29 6.15 13.99
N ALA A 88 6.18 5.24 13.58
CA ALA A 88 7.19 5.52 12.57
C ALA A 88 6.56 5.85 11.20
N ILE A 89 5.51 5.12 10.79
CA ILE A 89 4.74 5.39 9.55
C ILE A 89 4.17 6.82 9.55
N PHE A 90 3.66 7.25 10.71
CA PHE A 90 2.96 8.53 10.88
C PHE A 90 3.86 9.69 11.34
N SER A 91 5.15 9.44 11.59
CA SER A 91 6.10 10.41 12.15
C SER A 91 6.22 11.73 11.37
N LYS A 92 5.90 11.72 10.07
CA LYS A 92 5.93 12.91 9.20
C LYS A 92 4.54 13.52 8.94
N ASP A 93 3.48 12.94 9.48
CA ASP A 93 2.13 13.44 9.29
C ASP A 93 1.82 14.45 10.40
N GLU A 94 1.63 15.72 10.03
CA GLU A 94 1.37 16.83 10.97
C GLU A 94 0.09 16.65 11.82
N LYS A 95 -0.77 15.68 11.47
CA LYS A 95 -2.05 15.38 12.14
C LYS A 95 -1.98 14.17 13.09
N PHE A 96 -0.79 13.71 13.44
CA PHE A 96 -0.64 12.49 14.24
C PHE A 96 -0.94 12.75 15.73
N SER A 97 -2.15 12.36 16.17
CA SER A 97 -2.58 12.42 17.58
C SER A 97 -3.44 11.20 17.94
N TYR A 98 -2.98 9.99 17.59
CA TYR A 98 -3.68 8.75 17.94
C TYR A 98 -3.22 8.20 19.30
N ASN A 99 -4.16 7.80 20.15
CA ASN A 99 -3.87 7.14 21.42
C ASN A 99 -3.56 5.64 21.23
N ALA A 100 -3.14 4.96 22.31
CA ALA A 100 -2.74 3.55 22.25
C ALA A 100 -3.86 2.60 21.76
N ASP A 101 -5.11 2.85 22.17
CA ASP A 101 -6.25 2.01 21.79
C ASP A 101 -6.60 2.18 20.30
N GLU A 102 -6.51 3.40 19.78
CA GLU A 102 -6.70 3.68 18.35
C GLU A 102 -5.61 3.01 17.50
N LEU A 103 -4.36 3.08 17.93
CA LEU A 103 -3.24 2.41 17.26
C LEU A 103 -3.41 0.88 17.30
N LYS A 104 -3.97 0.34 18.38
CA LYS A 104 -4.28 -1.10 18.49
C LYS A 104 -5.36 -1.52 17.51
N GLN A 105 -6.40 -0.72 17.27
CA GLN A 105 -7.42 -1.02 16.25
C GLN A 105 -6.82 -1.18 14.85
N ILE A 106 -5.80 -0.38 14.51
CA ILE A 106 -5.07 -0.50 13.25
C ILE A 106 -4.31 -1.84 13.20
N LEU A 107 -3.58 -2.18 14.27
CA LEU A 107 -2.87 -3.46 14.37
C LEU A 107 -3.81 -4.66 14.26
N ASP A 108 -4.96 -4.62 14.91
CA ASP A 108 -5.96 -5.70 14.87
C ASP A 108 -6.53 -5.90 13.45
N CYS A 109 -6.61 -4.83 12.65
CA CYS A 109 -6.97 -4.93 11.22
C CYS A 109 -5.85 -5.58 10.40
N VAL A 110 -4.59 -5.17 10.63
CA VAL A 110 -3.42 -5.65 9.89
C VAL A 110 -3.12 -7.12 10.22
N ALA A 111 -3.26 -7.52 11.48
CA ALA A 111 -2.98 -8.87 11.97
C ALA A 111 -3.81 -9.97 11.29
N GLN A 112 -4.92 -9.63 10.64
CA GLN A 112 -5.76 -10.57 9.89
C GLN A 112 -5.14 -11.00 8.55
N TYR A 113 -4.03 -10.39 8.14
CA TYR A 113 -3.39 -10.59 6.83
C TYR A 113 -1.90 -10.98 6.93
N ILE A 114 -1.40 -11.24 8.14
CA ILE A 114 0.00 -11.64 8.42
C ILE A 114 0.04 -13.10 8.86
#